data_AF-A0A1F0CK96-F1
#
_entry.id   AF-A0A1F0CK96-F1
#
_cell.length_a   1.000
_cell.length_b   1.000
_cell.length_c   1.000
_cell.angle_alpha   90.00
_cell.angle_beta   90.00
_cell.angle_gamma   90.00
#
_symmetry.space_group_name_H-M   'P 1'
#
loop_
_entity.id
_entity.type
_entity.pdbx_description
1 polymer ?
#
loop_
_entity_poly.entity_id
_entity_poly.type
_entity_poly.pdbx_seq_one_letter_code
_entity_poly.pdbx_strand_id
1 'polypeptide(L)' 'MSMPASVNPENSALSERERAMLEFERQWWRHPGAKGEAIQDRFGVKPVRYFQQLNRLIEKPEALDFDPVLVRTLLRRREE' A
#
# COMPACT_ATOMS: atom_id res chain seq x y z
N MET A 1 -34.34 -4.27 -1.43
CA MET A 1 -33.49 -4.25 -2.64
C MET A 1 -32.06 -4.35 -2.17
N SER A 2 -31.49 -5.56 -2.16
CA SER A 2 -30.11 -5.79 -1.74
C SER A 2 -29.17 -5.25 -2.81
N MET A 3 -28.32 -4.31 -2.42
CA MET A 3 -27.15 -3.91 -3.20
C MET A 3 -26.29 -5.17 -3.36
N PRO A 4 -26.00 -5.66 -4.58
CA PRO A 4 -24.97 -6.67 -4.72
C PRO A 4 -23.66 -5.99 -4.31
N ALA A 5 -23.02 -6.50 -3.27
CA ALA A 5 -21.63 -6.22 -3.00
C ALA A 5 -20.88 -6.48 -4.31
N SER A 6 -20.38 -5.42 -4.93
CA SER A 6 -19.62 -5.50 -6.17
C SER A 6 -18.38 -6.32 -5.85
N VAL A 7 -18.42 -7.61 -6.15
CA VAL A 7 -17.24 -8.45 -6.16
C VAL A 7 -16.44 -7.97 -7.35
N ASN A 8 -15.57 -6.99 -7.09
CA ASN A 8 -14.69 -6.41 -8.09
C ASN A 8 -13.73 -7.53 -8.54
N PRO A 9 -13.69 -7.94 -9.82
CA PRO A 9 -12.80 -8.99 -10.31
C PRO A 9 -11.30 -8.61 -10.23
N GLU A 10 -10.99 -7.44 -9.68
CA GLU A 10 -9.64 -6.96 -9.37
C GLU A 10 -9.09 -7.53 -8.04
N ASN A 11 -9.88 -8.33 -7.31
CA ASN A 11 -9.46 -9.07 -6.11
C ASN A 11 -8.57 -10.30 -6.39
N SER A 12 -7.83 -10.31 -7.50
CA SER A 12 -6.84 -11.36 -7.79
C SER A 12 -5.49 -10.81 -8.24
N ALA A 13 -5.41 -9.52 -8.52
CA ALA A 13 -4.17 -8.88 -8.95
C ALA A 13 -4.08 -7.47 -8.38
N LEU A 14 -2.91 -7.12 -7.86
CA LEU A 14 -2.63 -5.76 -7.41
C LEU A 14 -2.90 -4.76 -8.54
N SER A 15 -3.68 -3.72 -8.23
CA SER A 15 -3.90 -2.57 -9.11
C SER A 15 -2.57 -1.85 -9.39
N GLU A 16 -2.45 -1.15 -10.51
CA GLU A 16 -1.24 -0.37 -10.82
C GLU A 16 -0.87 0.62 -9.70
N ARG A 17 -1.89 1.23 -9.08
CA ARG A 17 -1.70 2.11 -7.93
C ARG A 17 -1.15 1.37 -6.70
N GLU A 18 -1.62 0.16 -6.44
CA GLU A 18 -1.16 -0.67 -5.31
C GLU A 18 0.28 -1.13 -5.53
N ARG A 19 0.63 -1.56 -6.75
CA ARG A 19 2.01 -1.88 -7.13
C ARG A 19 2.92 -0.67 -6.95
N ALA A 20 2.50 0.50 -7.42
CA ALA A 20 3.25 1.73 -7.26
C ALA A 20 3.47 2.12 -5.79
N MET A 21 2.51 1.81 -4.90
CA MET A 21 2.69 1.98 -3.44
C MET A 21 3.77 1.05 -2.89
N LEU A 22 3.75 -0.24 -3.25
CA LEU A 22 4.77 -1.20 -2.82
C LEU A 22 6.16 -0.81 -3.34
N GLU A 23 6.26 -0.43 -4.61
CA GLU A 23 7.52 0.04 -5.19
C GLU A 23 8.03 1.34 -4.54
N PHE A 24 7.12 2.23 -4.15
CA PHE A 24 7.47 3.44 -3.41
C PHE A 24 7.99 3.13 -2.00
N GLU A 25 7.39 2.16 -1.31
CA GLU A 25 7.85 1.70 0.00
C GLU A 25 9.18 0.96 -0.05
N ARG A 26 9.51 0.34 -1.20
CA ARG A 26 10.82 -0.25 -1.45
C ARG A 26 11.94 0.79 -1.51
N GLN A 27 11.63 2.05 -1.83
CA GLN A 27 12.64 3.10 -1.93
C GLN A 27 13.14 3.55 -0.54
N TRP A 28 14.44 3.81 -0.46
CA TRP A 28 15.09 4.22 0.78
C TRP A 28 15.00 5.74 0.96
N TRP A 29 14.17 6.18 1.91
CA TRP A 29 13.95 7.58 2.22
C TRP A 29 14.97 8.06 3.25
N ARG A 30 15.82 9.02 2.85
CA ARG A 30 16.89 9.58 3.70
C ARG A 30 16.37 10.33 4.92
N HIS A 31 15.17 10.91 4.84
CA HIS A 31 14.55 11.67 5.93
C HIS A 31 13.05 11.32 6.07
N PRO A 32 12.53 11.17 7.31
CA PRO A 32 11.12 10.87 7.55
C PRO A 32 10.16 11.93 6.97
N GLY A 33 10.56 13.20 6.96
CA GLY A 33 9.77 14.31 6.40
C GLY A 33 9.64 14.25 4.87
N ALA A 34 10.72 13.85 4.17
CA ALA A 34 10.74 13.77 2.71
C ALA A 34 9.77 12.71 2.17
N LYS A 35 9.52 11.64 2.94
CA LYS A 35 8.56 10.61 2.58
C LYS A 35 7.13 11.15 2.56
N GLY A 36 6.75 11.95 3.56
CA GLY A 36 5.39 12.51 3.66
C GLY A 36 5.07 13.45 2.50
N GLU A 37 6.02 14.30 2.13
CA GLU A 37 5.89 15.21 0.97
C GLU A 37 5.82 14.43 -0.34
N ALA A 38 6.70 13.45 -0.54
CA ALA A 38 6.71 12.62 -1.74
C ALA A 38 5.44 11.75 -1.88
N ILE A 39 4.83 11.30 -0.77
CA ILE A 39 3.53 10.64 -0.79
C ILE A 39 2.46 11.59 -1.36
N GLN A 40 2.47 12.84 -0.90
CA GLN A 40 1.49 13.83 -1.32
C GLN A 40 1.70 14.21 -2.80
N ASP A 41 2.95 14.36 -3.24
CA ASP A 41 3.30 14.67 -4.62
C ASP A 41 2.97 13.52 -5.59
N ARG A 42 3.38 12.28 -5.28
CA ARG A 42 3.20 11.11 -6.16
C ARG A 42 1.77 10.57 -6.16
N PHE A 43 1.12 10.52 -5.00
CA PHE A 43 -0.18 9.86 -4.85
C PHE A 43 -1.35 10.83 -4.66
N GLY A 44 -1.09 12.13 -4.47
CA GLY A 44 -2.13 13.14 -4.27
C GLY A 44 -2.91 12.98 -2.97
N VAL A 45 -2.39 12.21 -2.01
CA VAL A 45 -3.09 11.90 -0.75
C VAL A 45 -2.25 12.30 0.45
N LYS A 46 -2.92 12.63 1.56
CA LYS A 46 -2.22 12.87 2.82
C LYS A 46 -1.55 11.58 3.32
N PRO A 47 -0.39 11.66 4.00
CA PRO A 47 0.32 10.50 4.54
C PRO A 47 -0.58 9.57 5.38
N VAL A 48 -1.45 10.14 6.21
CA VAL A 48 -2.40 9.37 7.04
C VAL A 48 -3.34 8.50 6.20
N ARG A 49 -3.84 9.00 5.06
CA ARG A 49 -4.70 8.23 4.13
C ARG A 49 -3.90 7.19 3.37
N TYR A 50 -2.65 7.51 3.03
CA TYR A 50 -1.73 6.58 2.36
C TYR A 50 -1.41 5.38 3.24
N PHE A 51 -0.99 5.58 4.50
CA PHE A 51 -0.69 4.48 5.41
C PHE A 51 -1.91 3.61 5.70
N GLN A 52 -3.13 4.18 5.75
CA GLN A 52 -4.36 3.38 5.85
C GLN A 52 -4.64 2.51 4.62
N GLN A 53 -4.27 2.98 3.41
CA GLN A 53 -4.38 2.16 2.20
C GLN A 53 -3.29 1.09 2.18
N LEU A 54 -2.06 1.46 2.52
CA LEU A 54 -0.93 0.55 2.61
C LEU A 54 -1.19 -0.57 3.63
N ASN A 55 -1.73 -0.26 4.80
CA ASN A 55 -2.04 -1.26 5.83
C ASN A 55 -3.04 -2.31 5.36
N ARG A 56 -4.06 -1.90 4.59
CA ARG A 56 -5.02 -2.83 3.97
C ARG A 56 -4.39 -3.61 2.82
N LEU A 57 -3.43 -3.01 2.12
CA LEU A 57 -2.72 -3.63 1.01
C LEU A 57 -1.80 -4.75 1.48
N ILE A 58 -1.03 -4.53 2.54
CA ILE A 58 -0.09 -5.52 3.07
C ILE A 58 -0.79 -6.73 3.74
N GLU A 59 -2.09 -6.62 4.02
CA GLU A 59 -2.93 -7.73 4.50
C GLU A 59 -3.41 -8.64 3.35
N LYS A 60 -3.25 -8.22 2.10
CA LYS A 60 -3.67 -8.97 0.92
C LYS A 60 -2.64 -10.03 0.51
N PRO A 61 -3.05 -11.25 0.13
CA PRO A 61 -2.14 -12.29 -0.36
C PRO A 61 -1.39 -11.86 -1.64
N GLU A 62 -1.99 -11.04 -2.49
CA GLU A 62 -1.39 -10.54 -3.72
C GLU A 62 -0.18 -9.63 -3.45
N ALA A 63 -0.17 -8.91 -2.32
CA ALA A 63 0.99 -8.12 -1.92
C ALA A 63 2.17 -9.01 -1.53
N LEU A 64 1.90 -10.12 -0.83
CA LEU A 64 2.90 -11.12 -0.49
C LEU A 64 3.47 -11.83 -1.73
N ASP A 65 2.65 -12.04 -2.77
CA ASP A 65 3.10 -12.62 -4.04
C ASP A 65 4.02 -11.65 -4.80
N PHE A 66 3.76 -10.35 -4.71
CA PHE A 66 4.56 -9.31 -5.36
C PHE A 66 5.93 -9.09 -4.71
N ASP A 67 5.97 -8.85 -3.40
CA ASP A 67 7.23 -8.69 -2.66
C ASP A 67 7.05 -9.16 -1.20
N PRO A 68 7.29 -10.46 -0.93
CA PRO A 68 7.05 -11.02 0.40
C PRO A 68 7.99 -10.45 1.47
N VAL A 69 9.19 -9.98 1.09
CA VAL A 69 10.18 -9.43 2.03
C VAL A 69 9.76 -8.04 2.46
N LEU A 70 9.37 -7.19 1.51
CA LEU A 70 8.87 -5.85 1.79
C LEU A 70 7.60 -5.93 2.64
N VAL A 71 6.64 -6.76 2.24
CA VAL A 71 5.35 -6.88 2.94
C VAL A 71 5.52 -7.36 4.37
N ARG A 72 6.37 -8.37 4.63
CA ARG A 72 6.68 -8.82 6.00
C ARG A 72 7.36 -7.73 6.83
N THR A 73 8.23 -6.94 6.22
CA THR A 73 8.89 -5.81 6.89
C THR A 73 7.87 -4.71 7.26
N LEU A 74 6.93 -4.42 6.36
CA LEU A 74 5.86 -3.44 6.60
C LEU A 74 4.86 -3.93 7.65
N LEU A 75 4.51 -5.22 7.65
CA LEU A 75 3.67 -5.85 8.67
C LEU A 75 4.32 -5.72 10.05
N ARG A 76 5.62 -6.04 10.17
CA ARG A 76 6.35 -5.89 11.43
C ARG A 76 6.34 -4.44 11.92
N ARG A 77 6.61 -3.47 11.03
CA ARG A 77 6.58 -2.04 11.37
C ARG A 77 5.22 -1.52 11.82
N ARG A 78 4.13 -2.20 11.48
CA ARG A 78 2.77 -1.85 11.92
C ARG A 78 2.52 -2.30 13.36
N GLU A 79 3.14 -3.39 13.79
CA GLU A 79 2.97 -3.96 15.13
C GLU A 79 3.88 -3.33 16.18
N GLU A 80 4.86 -2.53 15.76
CA GLU A 80 5.75 -1.70 16.60
C GLU A 80 5.14 -0.33 16.91
#